data_AF-A0A1G7CBR3-F1
#
_entry.id   AF-A0A1G7CBR3-F1
#
_cell.length_a   1.000
_cell.length_b   1.000
_cell.length_c   1.000
_cell.angle_alpha   90.00
_cell.angle_beta   90.00
_cell.angle_gamma   90.00
#
_symmetry.space_group_name_H-M   'P 1'
#
loop_
_entity.id
_entity.type
_entity.pdbx_description
1 polymer ?
#
loop_
_entity_poly.entity_id
_entity_poly.type
_entity_poly.pdbx_seq_one_letter_code
_entity_poly.pdbx_strand_id
1 'polypeptide(L)'
;MNTKKTVVTLALSCTMIANMGTAAYAAPVASKAVTPTQTTATPLNNTYTTNKVGLGLTLKQLQQSKGKGKIEYTGKKATMIEYKEKWFNLKQPITAQYMLDDNQKVFQVTLVFDNEMAKQLTPQISKELGKASEPVLDKSAPSDYAANWKTNGVLFDLQGFGKLSEMYISAIPTPKAAKQPIKASNKFVHVNMSVPVLSGLKDSKYEEQLNDILMRHAMKEKAEVYEASKKAAEAAKKQKASFEPAVLNSDFRFVKSGNVMSLIADTYKITSAEANGTSRTDTYTFLNEENAHALQLGDLFNKDTDYIALLGNVVRNQIALKKNKDDFNFDQIKETQNFYVSNGYLVLTFDRYEIAPGADGSQSFKIQLAAIQSKLSDSFKQALKA
;
A
#
# COMPACT_ATOMS: atom_id res chain seq x y z
N MET A 1 -22.25 -41.48 -30.17
CA MET A 1 -21.23 -42.31 -29.49
C MET A 1 -20.78 -41.58 -28.22
N ASN A 2 -21.00 -42.24 -27.06
CA ASN A 2 -20.32 -42.13 -25.76
C ASN A 2 -20.09 -40.74 -25.12
N THR A 3 -20.39 -40.48 -23.83
CA THR A 3 -20.88 -41.32 -22.72
C THR A 3 -21.39 -40.40 -21.60
N LYS A 4 -22.54 -40.76 -20.98
CA LYS A 4 -23.05 -40.15 -19.75
C LYS A 4 -22.25 -40.67 -18.55
N LYS A 5 -21.91 -39.82 -17.57
CA LYS A 5 -21.41 -40.22 -16.25
C LYS A 5 -22.56 -40.33 -15.24
N THR A 6 -22.60 -41.47 -14.58
CA THR A 6 -23.54 -41.90 -13.54
C THR A 6 -23.18 -41.29 -12.17
N VAL A 7 -24.20 -41.14 -11.32
CA VAL A 7 -24.20 -40.55 -9.97
C VAL A 7 -24.42 -41.66 -8.92
N VAL A 8 -24.18 -41.31 -7.64
CA VAL A 8 -24.68 -41.86 -6.35
C VAL A 8 -23.90 -43.11 -5.84
N THR A 9 -23.49 -43.30 -4.57
CA THR A 9 -24.18 -43.16 -3.24
C THR A 9 -23.11 -43.30 -2.13
N LEU A 10 -22.96 -42.42 -1.13
CA LEU A 10 -23.66 -42.25 0.17
C LEU A 10 -23.47 -43.40 1.19
N ALA A 11 -22.84 -43.11 2.33
CA ALA A 11 -23.02 -43.82 3.59
C ALA A 11 -22.73 -42.90 4.79
N LEU A 12 -23.75 -42.74 5.65
CA LEU A 12 -23.70 -42.13 6.98
C LEU A 12 -23.13 -43.13 8.00
N SER A 13 -22.52 -42.63 9.07
CA SER A 13 -22.90 -43.03 10.44
C SER A 13 -22.40 -42.02 11.47
N CYS A 14 -23.26 -41.77 12.46
CA CYS A 14 -23.10 -40.83 13.56
C CYS A 14 -23.54 -41.60 14.82
N THR A 15 -22.74 -41.65 15.89
CA THR A 15 -23.26 -41.88 17.25
C THR A 15 -22.29 -41.32 18.31
N MET A 16 -22.89 -40.65 19.28
CA MET A 16 -22.33 -39.89 20.41
C MET A 16 -21.88 -40.77 21.60
N ILE A 17 -21.21 -40.13 22.58
CA ILE A 17 -21.50 -40.01 24.05
C ILE A 17 -20.17 -39.53 24.71
N ALA A 18 -20.00 -38.33 25.28
CA ALA A 18 -20.65 -37.58 26.38
C ALA A 18 -20.23 -38.00 27.81
N ASN A 19 -19.49 -37.10 28.51
CA ASN A 19 -19.63 -36.66 29.92
C ASN A 19 -18.29 -36.09 30.44
N MET A 20 -18.19 -35.24 31.46
CA MET A 20 -18.95 -34.12 32.08
C MET A 20 -18.26 -33.85 33.44
N GLY A 21 -18.32 -32.60 33.92
CA GLY A 21 -18.07 -32.21 35.33
C GLY A 21 -17.07 -31.04 35.46
N THR A 22 -17.42 -29.75 35.63
CA THR A 22 -18.27 -28.94 36.56
C THR A 22 -17.63 -28.56 37.91
N ALA A 23 -17.47 -27.25 38.14
CA ALA A 23 -17.74 -26.45 39.36
C ALA A 23 -17.19 -25.01 39.09
N ALA A 24 -17.86 -23.85 39.17
CA ALA A 24 -18.96 -23.23 39.94
C ALA A 24 -18.49 -22.25 41.05
N TYR A 25 -19.28 -21.18 41.23
CA TYR A 25 -19.30 -20.09 42.24
C TYR A 25 -18.35 -18.88 42.07
N ALA A 26 -18.69 -17.59 42.32
CA ALA A 26 -19.93 -16.79 42.43
C ALA A 26 -19.54 -15.28 42.60
N ALA A 27 -20.42 -14.33 42.28
CA ALA A 27 -20.31 -12.88 42.58
C ALA A 27 -20.96 -12.53 43.94
N PRO A 28 -20.84 -11.30 44.54
CA PRO A 28 -21.70 -10.16 44.13
C PRO A 28 -21.28 -8.67 44.49
N VAL A 29 -22.10 -7.72 43.98
CA VAL A 29 -22.48 -6.33 44.42
C VAL A 29 -21.65 -5.07 44.04
N ALA A 30 -22.40 -3.99 43.75
CA ALA A 30 -22.08 -2.73 43.07
C ALA A 30 -21.86 -1.48 43.98
N SER A 31 -21.25 -0.41 43.44
CA SER A 31 -21.51 0.99 43.83
C SER A 31 -21.24 1.99 42.68
N LYS A 32 -21.89 3.17 42.76
CA LYS A 32 -22.33 4.09 41.69
C LYS A 32 -21.29 5.07 41.08
N ALA A 33 -21.67 5.50 39.86
CA ALA A 33 -21.23 6.56 38.94
C ALA A 33 -20.64 7.90 39.46
N VAL A 34 -19.71 8.47 38.68
CA VAL A 34 -19.75 9.85 38.09
C VAL A 34 -18.87 9.90 36.81
N THR A 35 -19.43 10.38 35.69
CA THR A 35 -18.70 10.83 34.47
C THR A 35 -18.57 12.36 34.50
N PRO A 36 -17.58 12.95 33.79
CA PRO A 36 -17.98 13.66 32.58
C PRO A 36 -17.03 13.49 31.38
N THR A 37 -17.63 13.02 30.29
CA THR A 37 -17.53 13.58 28.93
C THR A 37 -16.16 13.70 28.26
N GLN A 38 -15.75 12.62 27.58
CA GLN A 38 -15.12 12.74 26.27
C GLN A 38 -16.09 12.16 25.24
N THR A 39 -16.64 13.04 24.41
CA THR A 39 -17.48 12.69 23.27
C THR A 39 -16.62 11.95 22.24
N THR A 40 -16.53 10.63 22.38
CA THR A 40 -16.09 9.75 21.30
C THR A 40 -17.19 9.77 20.25
N ALA A 41 -16.92 10.41 19.11
CA ALA A 41 -17.76 10.30 17.94
C ALA A 41 -17.97 8.81 17.61
N THR A 42 -19.23 8.41 17.55
CA THR A 42 -19.73 7.10 17.11
C THR A 42 -19.08 6.69 15.78
N PRO A 43 -18.79 5.40 15.53
CA PRO A 43 -18.17 4.97 14.28
C PRO A 43 -19.05 5.37 13.09
N LEU A 44 -18.47 6.05 12.10
CA LEU A 44 -19.08 6.22 10.77
C LEU A 44 -19.49 4.84 10.22
N ASN A 45 -20.71 4.73 9.73
CA ASN A 45 -21.30 3.52 9.15
C ASN A 45 -20.33 2.80 8.17
N ASN A 46 -20.04 1.51 8.42
CA ASN A 46 -19.29 0.60 7.52
C ASN A 46 -20.05 0.29 6.19
N THR A 47 -21.01 1.12 5.79
CA THR A 47 -21.95 0.88 4.69
C THR A 47 -21.35 1.25 3.32
N TYR A 48 -20.38 2.15 3.27
CA TYR A 48 -19.85 2.74 2.04
C TYR A 48 -18.40 2.31 1.75
N THR A 49 -18.16 1.01 1.63
CA THR A 49 -16.88 0.45 1.13
C THR A 49 -16.96 0.23 -0.38
N THR A 50 -15.82 0.11 -1.06
CA THR A 50 -15.75 -0.11 -2.53
C THR A 50 -16.70 -1.21 -3.03
N ASN A 51 -16.65 -2.41 -2.44
CA ASN A 51 -17.53 -3.50 -2.83
C ASN A 51 -19.01 -3.24 -2.52
N LYS A 52 -19.33 -2.53 -1.42
CA LYS A 52 -20.72 -2.26 -1.03
C LYS A 52 -21.40 -1.24 -1.92
N VAL A 53 -20.64 -0.26 -2.42
CA VAL A 53 -21.13 0.69 -3.45
C VAL A 53 -21.05 0.11 -4.86
N GLY A 54 -20.59 -1.13 -5.02
CA GLY A 54 -20.55 -1.86 -6.28
C GLY A 54 -19.28 -1.68 -7.12
N LEU A 55 -18.32 -0.86 -6.67
CA LEU A 55 -17.03 -0.69 -7.35
C LEU A 55 -16.25 -1.99 -7.35
N GLY A 56 -15.64 -2.32 -8.49
CA GLY A 56 -14.86 -3.55 -8.73
C GLY A 56 -15.71 -4.81 -8.96
N LEU A 57 -17.03 -4.76 -8.75
CA LEU A 57 -17.91 -5.89 -9.04
C LEU A 57 -18.06 -6.09 -10.55
N THR A 58 -18.24 -7.35 -10.94
CA THR A 58 -18.64 -7.70 -12.30
C THR A 58 -20.15 -7.49 -12.51
N LEU A 59 -20.57 -7.37 -13.77
CA LEU A 59 -22.00 -7.32 -14.12
C LEU A 59 -22.80 -8.46 -13.48
N LYS A 60 -22.26 -9.69 -13.49
CA LYS A 60 -22.90 -10.87 -12.88
C LYS A 60 -23.09 -10.69 -11.36
N GLN A 61 -22.09 -10.17 -10.66
CA GLN A 61 -22.18 -9.93 -9.21
C GLN A 61 -23.17 -8.81 -8.87
N LEU A 62 -23.22 -7.75 -9.68
CA LEU A 62 -24.25 -6.71 -9.54
C LEU A 62 -25.65 -7.30 -9.71
N GLN A 63 -25.87 -8.08 -10.77
CA GLN A 63 -27.17 -8.69 -11.01
C GLN A 63 -27.59 -9.72 -9.94
N GLN A 64 -26.62 -10.44 -9.36
CA GLN A 64 -26.87 -11.34 -8.24
C GLN A 64 -27.29 -10.59 -6.96
N SER A 65 -26.72 -9.41 -6.72
CA SER A 65 -26.98 -8.63 -5.51
C SER A 65 -28.19 -7.70 -5.61
N LYS A 66 -28.44 -7.13 -6.80
CA LYS A 66 -29.44 -6.08 -7.05
C LYS A 66 -30.56 -6.51 -8.01
N GLY A 67 -30.47 -7.69 -8.60
CA GLY A 67 -31.41 -8.16 -9.62
C GLY A 67 -31.13 -7.58 -11.01
N LYS A 68 -32.12 -7.71 -11.89
CA LYS A 68 -32.01 -7.20 -13.28
C LYS A 68 -32.05 -5.67 -13.28
N GLY A 69 -31.07 -5.04 -13.92
CA GLY A 69 -31.05 -3.61 -14.23
C GLY A 69 -31.18 -3.37 -15.73
N LYS A 70 -31.30 -2.10 -16.13
CA LYS A 70 -31.28 -1.69 -17.54
C LYS A 70 -29.82 -1.61 -18.00
N ILE A 71 -29.44 -2.36 -19.03
CA ILE A 71 -28.05 -2.46 -19.48
C ILE A 71 -27.88 -1.71 -20.80
N GLU A 72 -26.83 -0.92 -20.89
CA GLU A 72 -26.35 -0.34 -22.14
C GLU A 72 -25.14 -1.10 -22.68
N TYR A 73 -25.09 -1.21 -24.00
CA TYR A 73 -24.05 -1.93 -24.72
C TYR A 73 -23.42 -1.04 -25.79
N THR A 74 -22.11 -1.22 -25.99
CA THR A 74 -21.42 -0.78 -27.20
C THR A 74 -20.91 -2.02 -27.93
N GLY A 75 -21.52 -2.31 -29.08
CA GLY A 75 -21.35 -3.60 -29.75
C GLY A 75 -21.84 -4.75 -28.85
N LYS A 76 -20.93 -5.67 -28.50
CA LYS A 76 -21.23 -6.83 -27.63
C LYS A 76 -20.83 -6.62 -26.16
N LYS A 77 -20.17 -5.51 -25.83
CA LYS A 77 -19.71 -5.25 -24.46
C LYS A 77 -20.74 -4.41 -23.72
N ALA A 78 -21.10 -4.83 -22.51
CA ALA A 78 -21.87 -3.97 -21.62
C ALA A 78 -20.97 -2.82 -21.15
N THR A 79 -21.48 -1.60 -21.21
CA THR A 79 -20.76 -0.38 -20.81
C THR A 79 -21.33 0.22 -19.53
N MET A 80 -22.62 -0.01 -19.26
CA MET A 80 -23.31 0.52 -18.09
C MET A 80 -24.48 -0.38 -17.69
N ILE A 81 -24.76 -0.48 -16.39
CA ILE A 81 -26.02 -1.00 -15.87
C ILE A 81 -26.66 -0.02 -14.90
N GLU A 82 -27.95 0.26 -15.11
CA GLU A 82 -28.73 1.23 -14.37
C GLU A 82 -29.72 0.56 -13.42
N TYR A 83 -29.83 1.13 -12.22
CA TYR A 83 -30.81 0.79 -11.19
C TYR A 83 -31.52 2.04 -10.68
N LYS A 84 -32.75 1.85 -10.16
CA LYS A 84 -33.42 2.84 -9.31
C LYS A 84 -33.30 2.38 -7.86
N GLU A 85 -32.58 3.14 -7.04
CA GLU A 85 -32.23 2.72 -5.69
C GLU A 85 -32.15 3.88 -4.70
N LYS A 86 -32.33 3.58 -3.41
CA LYS A 86 -32.23 4.57 -2.34
C LYS A 86 -30.79 4.74 -1.90
N TRP A 87 -30.33 5.98 -1.88
CA TRP A 87 -29.02 6.38 -1.36
C TRP A 87 -29.18 7.40 -0.23
N PHE A 88 -28.21 7.47 0.69
CA PHE A 88 -28.12 8.49 1.76
C PHE A 88 -29.41 8.73 2.56
N ASN A 89 -30.20 7.68 2.78
CA ASN A 89 -31.53 7.77 3.41
C ASN A 89 -32.47 8.80 2.76
N LEU A 90 -32.31 9.04 1.45
CA LEU A 90 -33.21 9.86 0.66
C LEU A 90 -34.61 9.25 0.62
N LYS A 91 -35.62 10.12 0.60
CA LYS A 91 -37.03 9.71 0.62
C LYS A 91 -37.39 8.91 -0.63
N GLN A 92 -36.92 9.38 -1.79
CA GLN A 92 -37.17 8.77 -3.09
C GLN A 92 -35.93 8.04 -3.60
N PRO A 93 -36.10 6.92 -4.33
CA PRO A 93 -35.01 6.30 -5.04
C PRO A 93 -34.55 7.20 -6.20
N ILE A 94 -33.25 7.17 -6.47
CA ILE A 94 -32.59 7.93 -7.53
C ILE A 94 -32.03 7.00 -8.60
N THR A 95 -31.63 7.55 -9.73
CA THR A 95 -30.91 6.78 -10.76
C THR A 95 -29.48 6.52 -10.29
N ALA A 96 -29.04 5.26 -10.37
CA ALA A 96 -27.66 4.88 -10.18
C ALA A 96 -27.15 4.10 -11.39
N GLN A 97 -26.14 4.64 -12.05
CA GLN A 97 -25.53 4.10 -13.26
C GLN A 97 -24.15 3.56 -12.94
N TYR A 98 -23.96 2.25 -13.13
CA TYR A 98 -22.72 1.55 -12.83
C TYR A 98 -21.93 1.36 -14.13
N MET A 99 -20.86 2.11 -14.28
CA MET A 99 -20.03 2.15 -15.49
C MET A 99 -18.99 1.02 -15.47
N LEU A 100 -18.90 0.26 -16.56
CA LEU A 100 -18.05 -0.93 -16.69
C LEU A 100 -16.78 -0.63 -17.52
N ASP A 101 -15.64 -1.13 -17.04
CA ASP A 101 -14.35 -1.05 -17.74
C ASP A 101 -14.21 -2.15 -18.81
N ASP A 102 -13.06 -2.17 -19.49
CA ASP A 102 -12.74 -3.17 -20.49
C ASP A 102 -12.68 -4.61 -19.94
N ASN A 103 -12.45 -4.75 -18.63
CA ASN A 103 -12.46 -6.02 -17.91
C ASN A 103 -13.85 -6.40 -17.37
N GLN A 104 -14.91 -5.66 -17.75
CA GLN A 104 -16.29 -5.85 -17.33
C GLN A 104 -16.49 -5.73 -15.81
N LYS A 105 -15.72 -4.84 -15.18
CA LYS A 105 -15.83 -4.47 -13.77
C LYS A 105 -16.28 -3.04 -13.62
N VAL A 106 -17.05 -2.76 -12.59
CA VAL A 106 -17.49 -1.39 -12.28
C VAL A 106 -16.29 -0.54 -11.87
N PHE A 107 -16.01 0.53 -12.60
CA PHE A 107 -14.95 1.49 -12.23
C PHE A 107 -15.52 2.79 -11.65
N GLN A 108 -16.78 3.11 -11.95
CA GLN A 108 -17.48 4.29 -11.45
C GLN A 108 -18.97 4.00 -11.26
N VAL A 109 -19.59 4.65 -10.28
CA VAL A 109 -21.05 4.76 -10.16
C VAL A 109 -21.44 6.24 -10.25
N THR A 110 -22.40 6.57 -11.11
CA THR A 110 -22.97 7.92 -11.20
C THR A 110 -24.37 7.90 -10.61
N LEU A 111 -24.60 8.73 -9.58
CA LEU A 111 -25.93 8.96 -9.04
C LEU A 111 -26.50 10.24 -9.65
N VAL A 112 -27.73 10.19 -10.15
CA VAL A 112 -28.41 11.34 -10.77
C VAL A 112 -29.56 11.79 -9.88
N PHE A 113 -29.52 13.05 -9.45
CA PHE A 113 -30.52 13.67 -8.60
C PHE A 113 -31.34 14.68 -9.42
N ASP A 114 -32.54 14.26 -9.82
CA ASP A 114 -33.45 15.10 -10.60
C ASP A 114 -34.08 16.19 -9.71
N ASN A 115 -33.99 17.46 -10.11
CA ASN A 115 -34.63 18.60 -9.44
C ASN A 115 -34.20 18.89 -7.99
N GLU A 116 -33.12 18.27 -7.51
CA GLU A 116 -32.52 18.56 -6.21
C GLU A 116 -31.18 19.26 -6.42
N MET A 117 -30.99 20.43 -5.79
CA MET A 117 -29.75 21.19 -5.90
C MET A 117 -28.66 20.55 -5.02
N ALA A 118 -27.46 20.36 -5.57
CA ALA A 118 -26.33 19.72 -4.89
C ALA A 118 -26.01 20.36 -3.52
N LYS A 119 -26.13 21.68 -3.43
CA LYS A 119 -25.96 22.42 -2.16
C LYS A 119 -26.98 22.02 -1.09
N GLN A 120 -28.22 21.70 -1.48
CA GLN A 120 -29.27 21.25 -0.55
C GLN A 120 -29.10 19.78 -0.14
N LEU A 121 -28.51 18.96 -1.01
CA LEU A 121 -28.18 17.56 -0.74
C LEU A 121 -27.01 17.41 0.26
N THR A 122 -26.07 18.34 0.23
CA THR A 122 -24.80 18.25 0.97
C THR A 122 -24.98 18.02 2.48
N PRO A 123 -25.85 18.73 3.21
CA PRO A 123 -26.07 18.48 4.63
C PRO A 123 -26.60 17.07 4.91
N GLN A 124 -27.47 16.54 4.05
CA GLN A 124 -28.01 15.19 4.22
C GLN A 124 -26.94 14.13 3.95
N ILE A 125 -26.21 14.24 2.85
CA ILE A 125 -25.10 13.34 2.52
C ILE A 125 -24.03 13.37 3.62
N SER A 126 -23.74 14.55 4.17
CA SER A 126 -22.74 14.71 5.23
C SER A 126 -23.14 14.05 6.56
N LYS A 127 -24.43 13.74 6.78
CA LYS A 127 -24.86 12.94 7.95
C LYS A 127 -24.39 11.48 7.84
N GLU A 128 -24.24 10.97 6.62
CA GLU A 128 -23.82 9.58 6.36
C GLU A 128 -22.32 9.46 6.11
N LEU A 129 -21.73 10.41 5.37
CA LEU A 129 -20.34 10.34 4.91
C LEU A 129 -19.37 11.20 5.74
N GLY A 130 -19.88 11.97 6.70
CA GLY A 130 -19.09 12.93 7.46
C GLY A 130 -18.98 14.29 6.78
N LYS A 131 -18.08 15.15 7.26
CA LYS A 131 -17.93 16.51 6.75
C LYS A 131 -17.40 16.50 5.31
N ALA A 132 -18.08 17.21 4.42
CA ALA A 132 -17.61 17.45 3.05
C ALA A 132 -16.36 18.34 3.05
N SER A 133 -15.46 18.12 2.09
CA SER A 133 -14.55 19.17 1.63
C SER A 133 -15.15 19.88 0.43
N GLU A 134 -14.97 21.20 0.39
CA GLU A 134 -15.37 22.04 -0.74
C GLU A 134 -14.13 22.23 -1.63
N PRO A 135 -14.04 21.55 -2.79
CA PRO A 135 -12.94 21.75 -3.70
C PRO A 135 -13.00 23.16 -4.30
N VAL A 136 -11.84 23.70 -4.65
CA VAL A 136 -11.78 24.95 -5.42
C VAL A 136 -12.37 24.68 -6.79
N LEU A 137 -13.51 25.30 -7.09
CA LEU A 137 -14.13 25.23 -8.41
C LEU A 137 -13.24 25.94 -9.43
N ASP A 138 -12.85 25.21 -10.48
CA ASP A 138 -12.27 25.83 -11.67
C ASP A 138 -13.34 26.69 -12.34
N LYS A 139 -13.02 27.96 -12.64
CA LYS A 139 -13.93 28.88 -13.34
C LYS A 139 -14.32 28.39 -14.74
N SER A 140 -13.55 27.47 -15.32
CA SER A 140 -13.85 26.84 -16.60
C SER A 140 -14.72 25.57 -16.47
N ALA A 141 -14.91 25.06 -15.25
CA ALA A 141 -15.72 23.86 -15.03
C ALA A 141 -17.21 24.15 -15.27
N PRO A 142 -17.95 23.21 -15.86
CA PRO A 142 -19.38 23.36 -16.10
C PRO A 142 -20.23 23.34 -14.82
N SER A 143 -19.64 22.94 -13.68
CA SER A 143 -20.31 22.81 -12.41
C SER A 143 -20.38 24.13 -11.64
N ASP A 144 -21.56 24.46 -11.11
CA ASP A 144 -21.80 25.65 -10.27
C ASP A 144 -21.59 25.39 -8.76
N TYR A 145 -21.40 24.12 -8.38
CA TYR A 145 -21.22 23.67 -7.01
C TYR A 145 -20.48 22.34 -6.96
N ALA A 146 -19.53 22.20 -6.05
CA ALA A 146 -18.88 20.92 -5.80
C ALA A 146 -18.73 20.64 -4.31
N ALA A 147 -18.93 19.39 -3.92
CA ALA A 147 -18.65 18.89 -2.58
C ALA A 147 -18.13 17.46 -2.68
N ASN A 148 -17.08 17.15 -1.94
CA ASN A 148 -16.49 15.82 -1.97
C ASN A 148 -16.36 15.18 -0.58
N TRP A 149 -16.46 13.86 -0.56
CA TRP A 149 -16.26 13.02 0.62
C TRP A 149 -15.33 11.87 0.28
N LYS A 150 -14.40 11.57 1.19
CA LYS A 150 -13.50 10.43 1.10
C LYS A 150 -13.75 9.54 2.31
N THR A 151 -14.23 8.32 2.09
CA THR A 151 -14.47 7.36 3.18
C THR A 151 -14.26 5.94 2.70
N ASN A 152 -13.61 5.11 3.52
CA ASN A 152 -13.43 3.67 3.28
C ASN A 152 -12.91 3.30 1.87
N GLY A 153 -12.00 4.11 1.31
CA GLY A 153 -11.41 3.90 -0.01
C GLY A 153 -12.30 4.32 -1.19
N VAL A 154 -13.37 5.06 -0.94
CA VAL A 154 -14.31 5.56 -1.94
C VAL A 154 -14.30 7.09 -1.93
N LEU A 155 -14.23 7.69 -3.12
CA LEU A 155 -14.44 9.11 -3.36
C LEU A 155 -15.88 9.31 -3.83
N PHE A 156 -16.59 10.22 -3.19
CA PHE A 156 -17.89 10.72 -3.60
C PHE A 156 -17.70 12.18 -4.02
N ASP A 157 -17.93 12.49 -5.28
CA ASP A 157 -17.80 13.84 -5.85
C ASP A 157 -19.15 14.31 -6.36
N LEU A 158 -19.81 15.17 -5.59
CA LEU A 158 -21.11 15.74 -5.93
C LEU A 158 -20.91 17.05 -6.69
N GLN A 159 -21.50 17.13 -7.88
CA GLN A 159 -21.47 18.29 -8.75
C GLN A 159 -22.88 18.82 -9.03
N GLY A 160 -23.01 20.14 -9.09
CA GLY A 160 -24.25 20.86 -9.42
C GLY A 160 -24.18 21.47 -10.82
N PHE A 161 -25.27 21.30 -11.58
CA PHE A 161 -25.45 21.87 -12.92
C PHE A 161 -26.81 22.58 -12.97
N GLY A 162 -26.99 23.58 -12.09
CA GLY A 162 -28.28 24.25 -11.89
C GLY A 162 -29.31 23.35 -11.18
N LYS A 163 -30.28 22.82 -11.92
CA LYS A 163 -31.35 21.93 -11.37
C LYS A 163 -31.00 20.45 -11.42
N LEU A 164 -29.95 20.09 -12.13
CA LEU A 164 -29.41 18.74 -12.19
C LEU A 164 -28.24 18.64 -11.22
N SER A 165 -28.21 17.59 -10.42
CA SER A 165 -27.02 17.24 -9.65
C SER A 165 -26.60 15.82 -9.93
N GLU A 166 -25.30 15.59 -9.99
CA GLU A 166 -24.71 14.27 -10.16
C GLU A 166 -23.68 13.99 -9.08
N MET A 167 -23.60 12.75 -8.63
CA MET A 167 -22.50 12.31 -7.77
C MET A 167 -21.72 11.21 -8.46
N TYR A 168 -20.43 11.48 -8.69
CA TYR A 168 -19.48 10.51 -9.20
C TYR A 168 -18.85 9.77 -8.03
N ILE A 169 -19.02 8.45 -8.02
CA ILE A 169 -18.50 7.56 -6.98
C ILE A 169 -17.42 6.70 -7.61
N SER A 170 -16.19 6.80 -7.10
CA SER A 170 -15.04 6.06 -7.63
C SER A 170 -14.16 5.53 -6.50
N ALA A 171 -13.32 4.53 -6.81
CA ALA A 171 -12.35 4.04 -5.85
C ALA A 171 -11.21 5.06 -5.72
N ILE A 172 -10.81 5.37 -4.49
CA ILE A 172 -9.57 6.13 -4.26
C ILE A 172 -8.41 5.20 -4.63
N PRO A 173 -7.54 5.59 -5.59
CA PRO A 173 -6.36 4.80 -5.91
C PRO A 173 -5.56 4.56 -4.63
N THR A 174 -5.30 3.27 -4.35
CA THR A 174 -4.48 2.88 -3.21
C THR A 174 -3.10 2.51 -3.74
N PRO A 175 -2.04 3.21 -3.30
CA PRO A 175 -0.68 2.90 -3.66
C PRO A 175 -0.38 1.43 -3.45
N LYS A 176 0.19 0.76 -4.43
CA LYS A 176 0.59 -0.65 -4.34
C LYS A 176 1.85 -0.87 -5.16
N ALA A 177 2.63 -1.89 -4.78
CA ALA A 177 3.81 -2.32 -5.50
C ALA A 177 3.61 -3.77 -5.93
N ALA A 178 3.46 -4.00 -7.24
CA ALA A 178 3.37 -5.34 -7.82
C ALA A 178 4.77 -5.89 -8.11
N LYS A 179 4.94 -7.22 -8.04
CA LYS A 179 6.20 -7.87 -8.39
C LYS A 179 6.26 -8.08 -9.91
N GLN A 180 7.24 -7.46 -10.57
CA GLN A 180 7.63 -7.80 -11.93
C GLN A 180 8.87 -8.72 -11.90
N PRO A 181 8.73 -10.01 -12.22
CA PRO A 181 9.85 -10.95 -12.16
C PRO A 181 10.83 -10.72 -13.32
N ILE A 182 12.12 -10.63 -12.99
CA ILE A 182 13.22 -10.69 -13.95
C ILE A 182 14.03 -11.95 -13.65
N LYS A 183 13.91 -12.94 -14.53
CA LYS A 183 14.61 -14.22 -14.41
C LYS A 183 15.54 -14.46 -15.59
N ALA A 184 16.73 -14.97 -15.33
CA ALA A 184 17.66 -15.43 -16.36
C ALA A 184 18.53 -16.55 -15.80
N SER A 185 18.71 -17.64 -16.51
CA SER A 185 19.58 -18.74 -16.08
C SER A 185 20.38 -19.23 -17.28
N ASN A 186 21.70 -19.10 -17.24
CA ASN A 186 22.60 -19.59 -18.26
C ASN A 186 23.96 -19.95 -17.64
N LYS A 187 24.93 -20.35 -18.47
CA LYS A 187 26.27 -20.76 -18.01
C LYS A 187 27.09 -19.67 -17.32
N PHE A 188 26.63 -18.42 -17.27
CA PHE A 188 27.32 -17.31 -16.62
C PHE A 188 26.55 -16.78 -15.40
N VAL A 189 25.22 -16.83 -15.41
CA VAL A 189 24.42 -16.25 -14.31
C VAL A 189 23.16 -17.04 -13.98
N HIS A 190 22.76 -16.96 -12.72
CA HIS A 190 21.42 -17.25 -12.22
C HIS A 190 20.82 -15.96 -11.60
N VAL A 191 19.83 -15.40 -12.28
CA VAL A 191 19.13 -14.17 -11.90
C VAL A 191 17.70 -14.50 -11.51
N ASN A 192 17.30 -14.08 -10.32
CA ASN A 192 15.91 -14.13 -9.85
C ASN A 192 15.60 -12.86 -9.04
N MET A 193 15.15 -11.83 -9.74
CA MET A 193 14.79 -10.54 -9.13
C MET A 193 13.27 -10.32 -9.21
N SER A 194 12.72 -9.68 -8.18
CA SER A 194 11.39 -9.08 -8.23
C SER A 194 11.54 -7.57 -8.24
N VAL A 195 11.28 -6.93 -9.39
CA VAL A 195 11.31 -5.46 -9.49
C VAL A 195 9.93 -4.91 -9.11
N PRO A 196 9.85 -3.91 -8.23
CA PRO A 196 8.59 -3.28 -7.87
C PRO A 196 8.05 -2.42 -9.01
N VAL A 197 6.75 -2.56 -9.28
CA VAL A 197 5.97 -1.66 -10.14
C VAL A 197 4.89 -1.01 -9.30
N LEU A 198 5.07 0.28 -9.04
CA LEU A 198 4.15 1.13 -8.31
C LEU A 198 2.94 1.47 -9.16
N SER A 199 1.79 1.53 -8.51
CA SER A 199 0.53 2.01 -9.09
C SER A 199 -0.36 2.63 -8.02
N GLY A 200 -1.16 3.61 -8.41
CA GLY A 200 -2.12 4.28 -7.53
C GLY A 200 -1.52 5.35 -6.62
N LEU A 201 -0.33 5.89 -6.95
CA LEU A 201 0.14 7.14 -6.36
C LEU A 201 -0.76 8.31 -6.79
N LYS A 202 -0.75 9.39 -5.99
CA LYS A 202 -1.49 10.62 -6.31
C LYS A 202 -0.83 11.38 -7.47
N ASP A 203 0.49 11.39 -7.48
CA ASP A 203 1.31 11.96 -8.56
C ASP A 203 1.72 10.87 -9.55
N SER A 204 1.02 10.81 -10.69
CA SER A 204 1.28 9.82 -11.74
C SER A 204 2.63 10.02 -12.44
N LYS A 205 3.14 11.25 -12.47
CA LYS A 205 4.44 11.55 -13.08
C LYS A 205 5.57 11.03 -12.20
N TYR A 206 5.49 11.26 -10.90
CA TYR A 206 6.44 10.69 -9.94
C TYR A 206 6.38 9.16 -9.95
N GLU A 207 5.18 8.57 -10.05
CA GLU A 207 5.00 7.12 -10.19
C GLU A 207 5.75 6.55 -11.39
N GLU A 208 5.56 7.14 -12.58
CA GLU A 208 6.26 6.72 -13.80
C GLU A 208 7.77 6.86 -13.66
N GLN A 209 8.24 8.00 -13.13
CA GLN A 209 9.67 8.26 -12.93
C GLN A 209 10.31 7.26 -11.97
N LEU A 210 9.66 6.97 -10.84
CA LEU A 210 10.19 6.02 -9.86
C LEU A 210 10.18 4.60 -10.42
N ASN A 211 9.13 4.19 -11.12
CA ASN A 211 9.08 2.89 -11.81
C ASN A 211 10.22 2.73 -12.83
N ASP A 212 10.49 3.77 -13.62
CA ASP A 212 11.61 3.78 -14.57
C ASP A 212 12.97 3.68 -13.87
N ILE A 213 13.19 4.45 -12.80
CA ILE A 213 14.42 4.39 -11.99
C ILE A 213 14.64 2.98 -11.45
N LEU A 214 13.61 2.36 -10.86
CA LEU A 214 13.68 1.02 -10.28
C LEU A 214 14.04 -0.04 -11.35
N MET A 215 13.41 0.03 -12.52
CA MET A 215 13.69 -0.86 -13.64
C MET A 215 15.11 -0.65 -14.18
N ARG A 216 15.53 0.60 -14.38
CA ARG A 216 16.89 0.91 -14.87
C ARG A 216 17.97 0.43 -13.90
N HIS A 217 17.79 0.63 -12.60
CA HIS A 217 18.72 0.12 -11.59
C HIS A 217 18.82 -1.41 -11.63
N ALA A 218 17.69 -2.11 -11.66
CA ALA A 218 17.68 -3.58 -11.72
C ALA A 218 18.34 -4.12 -13.01
N MET A 219 18.06 -3.51 -14.16
CA MET A 219 18.64 -3.92 -15.45
C MET A 219 20.13 -3.61 -15.54
N LYS A 220 20.57 -2.47 -14.98
CA LYS A 220 21.99 -2.12 -14.86
C LYS A 220 22.74 -3.15 -14.01
N GLU A 221 22.23 -3.47 -12.81
CA GLU A 221 22.89 -4.44 -11.93
C GLU A 221 22.93 -5.84 -12.56
N LYS A 222 21.87 -6.27 -13.23
CA LYS A 222 21.85 -7.52 -14.01
C LYS A 222 22.94 -7.54 -15.09
N ALA A 223 23.10 -6.44 -15.84
CA ALA A 223 24.10 -6.34 -16.89
C ALA A 223 25.53 -6.37 -16.32
N GLU A 224 25.78 -5.63 -15.25
CA GLU A 224 27.08 -5.59 -14.57
C GLU A 224 27.49 -6.96 -14.02
N VAL A 225 26.57 -7.67 -13.35
CA VAL A 225 26.83 -9.03 -12.83
C VAL A 225 27.11 -10.01 -13.98
N TYR A 226 26.35 -9.92 -15.08
CA TYR A 226 26.57 -10.78 -16.24
C TYR A 226 27.94 -10.56 -16.89
N GLU A 227 28.31 -9.30 -17.14
CA GLU A 227 29.61 -8.99 -17.76
C GLU A 227 30.79 -9.34 -16.86
N ALA A 228 30.67 -9.10 -15.54
CA ALA A 228 31.68 -9.53 -14.57
C ALA A 228 31.85 -11.06 -14.58
N SER A 229 30.73 -11.80 -14.57
CA SER A 229 30.75 -13.26 -14.58
C SER A 229 31.34 -13.84 -15.87
N LYS A 230 31.01 -13.25 -17.03
CA LYS A 230 31.57 -13.64 -18.32
C LYS A 230 33.10 -13.46 -18.35
N LYS A 231 33.62 -12.33 -17.86
CA LYS A 231 35.06 -12.08 -17.76
C LYS A 231 35.74 -13.09 -16.84
N ALA A 232 35.13 -13.42 -15.71
CA ALA A 232 35.65 -14.43 -14.80
C ALA A 232 35.68 -15.83 -15.44
N ALA A 233 34.68 -16.20 -16.24
CA ALA A 233 34.68 -17.47 -16.98
C ALA A 233 35.84 -17.57 -17.99
N GLU A 234 36.13 -16.48 -18.69
CA GLU A 234 37.27 -16.42 -19.63
C GLU A 234 38.61 -16.55 -18.90
N ALA A 235 38.75 -15.91 -17.73
CA ALA A 235 39.93 -16.02 -16.89
C ALA A 235 40.13 -17.44 -16.34
N ALA A 236 39.06 -18.05 -15.80
CA ALA A 236 39.07 -19.43 -15.29
C ALA A 236 39.47 -20.42 -16.38
N LYS A 237 38.96 -20.26 -17.62
CA LYS A 237 39.35 -21.09 -18.76
C LYS A 237 40.85 -21.01 -19.07
N LYS A 238 41.43 -19.80 -19.07
CA LYS A 238 42.88 -19.60 -19.28
C LYS A 238 43.72 -20.26 -18.18
N GLN A 239 43.22 -20.25 -16.95
CA GLN A 239 43.89 -20.80 -15.78
C GLN A 239 43.57 -22.29 -15.54
N LYS A 240 42.71 -22.90 -16.37
CA LYS A 240 42.17 -24.26 -16.15
C LYS A 240 41.54 -24.44 -14.75
N ALA A 241 40.97 -23.37 -14.21
CA ALA A 241 40.28 -23.36 -12.94
C ALA A 241 38.79 -23.69 -13.12
N SER A 242 38.13 -24.13 -12.04
CA SER A 242 36.67 -24.26 -12.01
C SER A 242 36.01 -22.88 -12.14
N PHE A 243 34.79 -22.87 -12.67
CA PHE A 243 33.98 -21.68 -12.79
C PHE A 243 32.54 -22.00 -12.38
N GLU A 244 31.99 -21.15 -11.52
CA GLU A 244 30.59 -21.21 -11.11
C GLU A 244 29.84 -19.97 -11.63
N PRO A 245 28.60 -20.11 -12.13
CA PRO A 245 27.79 -18.96 -12.52
C PRO A 245 27.54 -18.01 -11.34
N ALA A 246 27.57 -16.70 -11.59
CA ALA A 246 27.21 -15.71 -10.59
C ALA A 246 25.71 -15.79 -10.25
N VAL A 247 25.34 -15.50 -9.01
CA VAL A 247 23.93 -15.46 -8.58
C VAL A 247 23.53 -14.03 -8.25
N LEU A 248 22.35 -13.62 -8.70
CA LEU A 248 21.73 -12.33 -8.38
C LEU A 248 20.27 -12.55 -7.99
N ASN A 249 19.97 -12.33 -6.72
CA ASN A 249 18.62 -12.42 -6.16
C ASN A 249 18.20 -11.06 -5.61
N SER A 250 16.94 -10.68 -5.84
CA SER A 250 16.38 -9.48 -5.24
C SER A 250 14.90 -9.66 -4.97
N ASP A 251 14.45 -9.15 -3.83
CA ASP A 251 13.03 -9.01 -3.50
C ASP A 251 12.81 -7.67 -2.81
N PHE A 252 11.54 -7.28 -2.66
CA PHE A 252 11.21 -6.01 -2.03
C PHE A 252 10.03 -6.10 -1.08
N ARG A 253 9.92 -5.07 -0.25
CA ARG A 253 8.77 -4.77 0.61
C ARG A 253 8.32 -3.35 0.34
N PHE A 254 7.01 -3.14 0.34
CA PHE A 254 6.40 -1.82 0.23
C PHE A 254 5.55 -1.56 1.47
N VAL A 255 5.93 -0.55 2.25
CA VAL A 255 5.30 -0.19 3.51
C VAL A 255 4.76 1.24 3.45
N LYS A 256 3.68 1.47 4.19
CA LYS A 256 2.93 2.74 4.19
C LYS A 256 2.75 3.18 5.63
N SER A 257 3.03 4.45 5.89
CA SER A 257 2.83 5.12 7.19
C SER A 257 2.18 6.47 6.91
N GLY A 258 0.85 6.47 6.83
CA GLY A 258 0.09 7.59 6.30
C GLY A 258 0.44 7.90 4.84
N ASN A 259 0.75 9.16 4.53
CA ASN A 259 1.28 9.58 3.23
C ASN A 259 2.78 9.25 3.04
N VAL A 260 3.51 8.82 4.08
CA VAL A 260 4.91 8.41 3.95
C VAL A 260 4.96 6.97 3.43
N MET A 261 5.64 6.77 2.31
CA MET A 261 5.78 5.45 1.68
C MET A 261 7.24 5.08 1.60
N SER A 262 7.54 3.82 1.91
CA SER A 262 8.90 3.29 1.77
C SER A 262 8.87 2.00 0.97
N LEU A 263 9.69 1.97 -0.06
CA LEU A 263 10.06 0.76 -0.79
C LEU A 263 11.44 0.31 -0.31
N ILE A 264 11.55 -0.95 0.11
CA ILE A 264 12.79 -1.55 0.60
C ILE A 264 13.14 -2.70 -0.32
N ALA A 265 14.23 -2.59 -1.07
CA ALA A 265 14.73 -3.62 -1.98
C ALA A 265 15.97 -4.29 -1.38
N ASP A 266 15.86 -5.57 -1.09
CA ASP A 266 16.94 -6.39 -0.52
C ASP A 266 17.56 -7.20 -1.67
N THR A 267 18.84 -6.96 -1.95
CA THR A 267 19.58 -7.58 -3.06
C THR A 267 20.75 -8.39 -2.52
N TYR A 268 20.84 -9.64 -2.98
CA TYR A 268 21.99 -10.52 -2.76
C TYR A 268 22.65 -10.84 -4.09
N LYS A 269 23.97 -10.70 -4.14
CA LYS A 269 24.78 -11.14 -5.27
C LYS A 269 25.99 -11.92 -4.80
N ILE A 270 26.39 -12.94 -5.55
CA ILE A 270 27.71 -13.55 -5.42
C ILE A 270 28.30 -13.64 -6.81
N THR A 271 29.46 -13.02 -7.00
CA THR A 271 30.19 -13.11 -8.25
C THR A 271 31.16 -14.29 -8.20
N SER A 272 31.52 -14.82 -9.37
CA SER A 272 32.35 -16.02 -9.51
C SER A 272 33.81 -15.85 -9.02
N ALA A 273 34.22 -14.63 -8.70
CA ALA A 273 35.52 -14.33 -8.10
C ALA A 273 35.47 -14.17 -6.57
N GLU A 274 34.27 -14.14 -5.97
CA GLU A 274 34.07 -13.88 -4.56
C GLU A 274 33.87 -15.17 -3.76
N ALA A 275 34.58 -15.30 -2.64
CA ALA A 275 34.37 -16.41 -1.70
C ALA A 275 33.06 -16.28 -0.90
N ASN A 276 32.52 -15.05 -0.80
CA ASN A 276 31.30 -14.74 -0.06
C ASN A 276 30.44 -13.76 -0.87
N GLY A 277 29.13 -13.96 -0.92
CA GLY A 277 28.23 -13.02 -1.59
C GLY A 277 28.04 -11.71 -0.82
N THR A 278 27.66 -10.64 -1.51
CA THR A 278 27.34 -9.34 -0.93
C THR A 278 25.82 -9.15 -0.84
N SER A 279 25.35 -8.59 0.28
CA SER A 279 23.96 -8.15 0.45
C SER A 279 23.89 -6.64 0.62
N ARG A 280 22.96 -6.00 -0.09
CA ARG A 280 22.66 -4.57 0.00
C ARG A 280 21.17 -4.36 0.21
N THR A 281 20.81 -3.33 0.97
CA THR A 281 19.41 -2.89 1.11
C THR A 281 19.27 -1.48 0.56
N ASP A 282 18.56 -1.33 -0.57
CA ASP A 282 18.22 -0.03 -1.15
C ASP A 282 16.85 0.43 -0.64
N THR A 283 16.75 1.68 -0.21
CA THR A 283 15.50 2.26 0.30
C THR A 283 15.06 3.47 -0.51
N TYR A 284 13.79 3.51 -0.89
CA TYR A 284 13.16 4.65 -1.55
C TYR A 284 12.00 5.12 -0.68
N THR A 285 12.23 6.15 0.13
CA THR A 285 11.21 6.76 0.99
C THR A 285 10.74 8.07 0.36
N PHE A 286 9.42 8.27 0.28
CA PHE A 286 8.82 9.41 -0.40
C PHE A 286 7.46 9.80 0.21
N LEU A 287 7.02 11.03 -0.06
CA LEU A 287 5.68 11.50 0.27
C LEU A 287 4.72 11.28 -0.90
N ASN A 288 3.62 10.56 -0.66
CA ASN A 288 2.54 10.37 -1.64
C ASN A 288 1.46 11.46 -1.50
N GLU A 289 1.74 12.60 -2.14
CA GLU A 289 0.89 13.77 -2.22
C GLU A 289 0.67 14.13 -3.70
N GLU A 290 -0.15 15.14 -4.00
CA GLU A 290 -0.39 15.59 -5.39
C GLU A 290 0.92 15.97 -6.11
N ASN A 291 1.90 16.45 -5.35
CA ASN A 291 3.28 16.65 -5.80
C ASN A 291 4.19 15.73 -4.99
N ALA A 292 4.31 14.48 -5.42
CA ALA A 292 5.10 13.49 -4.70
C ALA A 292 6.59 13.79 -4.85
N HIS A 293 7.35 13.51 -3.80
CA HIS A 293 8.79 13.73 -3.82
C HIS A 293 9.50 12.76 -2.88
N ALA A 294 10.74 12.43 -3.24
CA ALA A 294 11.62 11.63 -2.40
C ALA A 294 11.96 12.39 -1.11
N LEU A 295 12.06 11.66 0.00
CA LEU A 295 12.53 12.17 1.28
C LEU A 295 13.98 11.76 1.48
N GLN A 296 14.82 12.72 1.80
CA GLN A 296 16.15 12.50 2.37
C GLN A 296 16.02 12.39 3.89
N LEU A 297 17.03 11.78 4.54
CA LEU A 297 16.97 11.54 5.98
C LEU A 297 16.81 12.85 6.80
N GLY A 298 17.44 13.93 6.34
CA GLY A 298 17.33 15.26 6.98
C GLY A 298 15.93 15.86 6.91
N ASP A 299 15.13 15.55 5.89
CA ASP A 299 13.79 16.13 5.69
C ASP A 299 12.79 15.75 6.80
N LEU A 300 13.08 14.68 7.54
CA LEU A 300 12.25 14.18 8.63
C LEU A 300 12.33 15.08 9.88
N PHE A 301 13.36 15.92 9.98
CA PHE A 301 13.72 16.62 11.21
C PHE A 301 13.51 18.12 11.11
N ASN A 302 13.37 18.79 12.26
CA ASN A 302 13.42 20.24 12.33
C ASN A 302 14.78 20.75 11.85
N LYS A 303 14.82 21.93 11.24
CA LYS A 303 16.05 22.51 10.65
C LYS A 303 17.21 22.67 11.64
N ASP A 304 16.90 22.84 12.92
CA ASP A 304 17.86 23.01 14.02
C ASP A 304 18.24 21.68 14.70
N THR A 305 17.69 20.56 14.27
CA THR A 305 18.00 19.25 14.82
C THR A 305 19.23 18.65 14.16
N ASP A 306 20.28 18.44 14.96
CA ASP A 306 21.42 17.60 14.59
C ASP A 306 21.00 16.12 14.58
N TYR A 307 20.40 15.70 13.47
CA TYR A 307 19.87 14.35 13.31
C TYR A 307 20.98 13.30 13.21
N ILE A 308 22.17 13.66 12.70
CA ILE A 308 23.32 12.75 12.59
C ILE A 308 23.79 12.36 13.98
N ALA A 309 24.02 13.34 14.86
CA ALA A 309 24.41 13.06 16.23
C ALA A 309 23.30 12.34 17.01
N LEU A 310 22.05 12.79 16.87
CA LEU A 310 20.88 12.18 17.53
C LEU A 310 20.76 10.69 17.18
N LEU A 311 20.73 10.37 15.88
CA LEU A 311 20.54 9.00 15.42
C LEU A 311 21.80 8.15 15.63
N GLY A 312 22.98 8.72 15.45
CA GLY A 312 24.25 8.05 15.75
C GLY A 312 24.35 7.60 17.21
N ASN A 313 23.91 8.45 18.15
CA ASN A 313 23.84 8.08 19.57
C ASN A 313 22.87 6.91 19.82
N VAL A 314 21.72 6.90 19.14
CA VAL A 314 20.76 5.79 19.25
C VAL A 314 21.36 4.49 18.72
N VAL A 315 22.07 4.53 17.58
CA VAL A 315 22.77 3.36 17.02
C VAL A 315 23.84 2.84 17.99
N ARG A 316 24.71 3.71 18.52
CA ARG A 316 25.74 3.31 19.50
C ARG A 316 25.13 2.65 20.73
N ASN A 317 24.06 3.22 21.28
CA ASN A 317 23.37 2.66 22.44
C ASN A 317 22.77 1.28 22.13
N GLN A 318 22.19 1.08 20.95
CA GLN A 318 21.67 -0.22 20.55
C GLN A 318 22.78 -1.25 20.30
N ILE A 319 23.93 -0.84 19.75
CA ILE A 319 25.11 -1.70 19.60
C ILE A 319 25.63 -2.14 20.97
N ALA A 320 25.74 -1.24 21.93
CA ALA A 320 26.24 -1.54 23.27
C ALA A 320 25.43 -2.62 24.03
N LEU A 321 24.17 -2.82 23.65
CA LEU A 321 23.29 -3.86 24.20
C LEU A 321 23.47 -5.23 23.54
N LYS A 322 24.21 -5.33 22.42
CA LYS A 322 24.46 -6.60 21.72
C LYS A 322 25.56 -7.40 22.41
N LYS A 323 25.45 -8.73 22.37
CA LYS A 323 26.48 -9.63 22.92
C LYS A 323 27.81 -9.52 22.17
N ASN A 324 27.75 -9.31 20.86
CA ASN A 324 28.89 -9.16 19.95
C ASN A 324 29.23 -7.68 19.66
N LYS A 325 28.94 -6.77 20.59
CA LYS A 325 29.17 -5.32 20.41
C LYS A 325 30.60 -4.97 19.97
N ASP A 326 31.59 -5.74 20.40
CA ASP A 326 33.01 -5.49 20.13
C ASP A 326 33.39 -5.81 18.67
N ASP A 327 32.52 -6.52 17.95
CA ASP A 327 32.68 -6.79 16.52
C ASP A 327 32.21 -5.62 15.65
N PHE A 328 31.47 -4.66 16.22
CA PHE A 328 30.96 -3.51 15.47
C PHE A 328 32.02 -2.41 15.32
N ASN A 329 32.17 -1.90 14.11
CA ASN A 329 32.98 -0.72 13.79
C ASN A 329 32.08 0.42 13.32
N PHE A 330 31.39 1.08 14.25
CA PHE A 330 30.47 2.18 13.96
C PHE A 330 30.98 3.49 14.53
N ASP A 331 31.15 4.49 13.67
CA ASP A 331 31.53 5.85 14.05
C ASP A 331 30.30 6.79 14.08
N GLN A 332 29.71 7.01 12.89
CA GLN A 332 28.56 7.87 12.67
C GLN A 332 27.74 7.41 11.46
N ILE A 333 26.51 7.91 11.35
CA ILE A 333 25.67 7.70 10.17
C ILE A 333 26.04 8.66 9.05
N LYS A 334 25.70 8.30 7.81
CA LYS A 334 25.85 9.18 6.64
C LYS A 334 24.64 10.11 6.51
N GLU A 335 24.81 11.28 5.90
CA GLU A 335 23.69 12.14 5.48
C GLU A 335 22.73 11.40 4.53
N THR A 336 23.30 10.58 3.66
CA THR A 336 22.59 9.73 2.70
C THR A 336 22.32 8.32 3.21
N GLN A 337 22.32 8.10 4.54
CA GLN A 337 22.08 6.79 5.12
C GLN A 337 20.73 6.23 4.66
N ASN A 338 20.74 4.97 4.20
CA ASN A 338 19.51 4.28 3.83
C ASN A 338 18.57 4.16 5.04
N PHE A 339 17.30 4.48 4.81
CA PHE A 339 16.29 4.49 5.84
C PHE A 339 14.90 4.21 5.28
N TYR A 340 14.02 3.71 6.14
CA TYR A 340 12.61 3.58 5.84
C TYR A 340 11.74 3.84 7.07
N VAL A 341 10.45 4.09 6.83
CA VAL A 341 9.47 4.32 7.89
C VAL A 341 8.45 3.20 7.91
N SER A 342 8.30 2.54 9.04
CA SER A 342 7.36 1.43 9.18
C SER A 342 6.87 1.29 10.62
N ASN A 343 5.56 1.13 10.80
CA ASN A 343 4.92 0.80 12.08
C ASN A 343 5.29 1.75 13.23
N GLY A 344 5.41 3.06 12.95
CA GLY A 344 5.79 4.07 13.93
C GLY A 344 7.29 4.14 14.25
N TYR A 345 8.13 3.45 13.47
CA TYR A 345 9.58 3.50 13.58
C TYR A 345 10.21 4.13 12.33
N LEU A 346 11.22 4.97 12.57
CA LEU A 346 12.31 5.20 11.62
C LEU A 346 13.28 4.03 11.73
N VAL A 347 13.66 3.43 10.61
CA VAL A 347 14.62 2.33 10.59
C VAL A 347 15.80 2.71 9.72
N LEU A 348 17.00 2.73 10.30
CA LEU A 348 18.25 2.89 9.57
C LEU A 348 18.79 1.53 9.17
N THR A 349 19.28 1.40 7.95
CA THR A 349 19.84 0.15 7.42
C THR A 349 21.30 0.33 7.06
N PHE A 350 22.11 -0.67 7.39
CA PHE A 350 23.53 -0.75 7.06
C PHE A 350 23.77 -2.03 6.29
N ASP A 351 24.50 -1.93 5.18
CA ASP A 351 24.78 -3.06 4.31
C ASP A 351 25.69 -4.09 5.01
N ARG A 352 25.74 -5.30 4.45
CA ARG A 352 26.67 -6.32 4.93
C ARG A 352 28.11 -5.79 4.87
N TYR A 353 28.87 -5.99 5.94
CA TYR A 353 30.23 -5.46 6.16
C TYR A 353 30.34 -3.95 6.43
N GLU A 354 29.26 -3.19 6.43
CA GLU A 354 29.36 -1.74 6.61
C GLU A 354 29.83 -1.35 8.01
N ILE A 355 29.29 -2.02 9.04
CA ILE A 355 29.59 -1.70 10.45
C ILE A 355 29.83 -2.94 11.32
N ALA A 356 29.76 -4.14 10.76
CA ALA A 356 29.88 -5.42 11.48
C ALA A 356 30.39 -6.52 10.54
N PRO A 357 30.94 -7.64 11.04
CA PRO A 357 31.39 -8.75 10.21
C PRO A 357 30.26 -9.33 9.36
N GLY A 358 30.61 -9.87 8.20
CA GLY A 358 29.60 -10.37 7.26
C GLY A 358 28.78 -11.56 7.75
N ALA A 359 29.19 -12.23 8.84
CA ALA A 359 28.41 -13.28 9.49
C ALA A 359 27.14 -12.75 10.16
N ASP A 360 27.15 -11.47 10.58
CA ASP A 360 26.00 -10.80 11.19
C ASP A 360 24.99 -10.28 10.15
N GLY A 361 25.34 -10.34 8.86
CA GLY A 361 24.51 -9.83 7.76
C GLY A 361 24.33 -8.31 7.79
N SER A 362 23.35 -7.81 7.02
CA SER A 362 22.96 -6.40 7.04
C SER A 362 22.38 -6.03 8.41
N GLN A 363 22.71 -4.84 8.91
CA GLN A 363 22.25 -4.37 10.22
C GLN A 363 21.08 -3.40 10.07
N SER A 364 20.18 -3.38 11.04
CA SER A 364 19.11 -2.39 11.10
C SER A 364 18.85 -1.93 12.53
N PHE A 365 18.62 -0.63 12.69
CA PHE A 365 18.39 0.01 13.98
C PHE A 365 17.09 0.78 13.93
N LYS A 366 16.20 0.49 14.88
CA LYS A 366 14.84 1.06 14.93
C LYS A 366 14.79 2.18 15.94
N ILE A 367 14.20 3.30 15.55
CA ILE A 367 13.99 4.48 16.39
C ILE A 367 12.49 4.75 16.43
N GLN A 368 11.90 4.74 17.63
CA GLN A 368 10.48 5.06 17.80
C GLN A 368 10.26 6.53 17.45
N LEU A 369 9.42 6.81 16.47
CA LEU A 369 9.11 8.18 16.05
C LEU A 369 8.48 8.99 17.18
N ALA A 370 7.68 8.34 18.02
CA ALA A 370 7.09 8.96 19.21
C ALA A 370 8.17 9.46 20.20
N ALA A 371 9.27 8.72 20.37
CA ALA A 371 10.35 9.09 21.29
C ALA A 371 11.14 10.32 20.83
N ILE A 372 11.16 10.58 19.51
CA ILE A 372 11.84 11.73 18.90
C ILE A 372 10.87 12.77 18.34
N GLN A 373 9.59 12.72 18.73
CA GLN A 373 8.52 13.52 18.11
C GLN A 373 8.80 15.03 18.13
N SER A 374 9.41 15.56 19.20
CA SER A 374 9.76 16.98 19.33
C SER A 374 10.89 17.42 18.38
N LYS A 375 11.63 16.47 17.80
CA LYS A 375 12.72 16.69 16.86
C LYS A 375 12.29 16.55 15.40
N LEU A 376 11.11 15.99 15.15
CA LEU A 376 10.57 15.79 13.81
C LEU A 376 9.88 17.04 13.27
N SER A 377 10.04 17.27 11.96
CA SER A 377 9.39 18.38 11.25
C SER A 377 7.87 18.27 11.30
N ASP A 378 7.19 19.42 11.34
CA ASP A 378 5.71 19.46 11.36
C ASP A 378 5.10 18.84 10.11
N SER A 379 5.71 19.08 8.94
CA SER A 379 5.31 18.46 7.67
C SER A 379 5.39 16.93 7.73
N PHE A 380 6.50 16.38 8.22
CA PHE A 380 6.65 14.93 8.35
C PHE A 380 5.66 14.34 9.34
N LYS A 381 5.45 14.99 10.51
CA LYS A 381 4.45 14.55 11.49
C LYS A 381 3.03 14.59 10.93
N GLN A 382 2.70 15.56 10.08
CA GLN A 382 1.41 15.64 9.41
C GLN A 382 1.24 14.53 8.38
N ALA A 383 2.28 14.28 7.57
CA ALA A 383 2.28 13.20 6.58
C ALA A 383 2.07 11.81 7.20
N LEU A 384 2.58 11.56 8.41
CA LEU A 384 2.37 10.31 9.14
C LEU A 384 0.92 10.09 9.62
N LYS A 385 0.11 11.15 9.74
CA LYS A 385 -1.26 11.12 10.26
C LYS A 385 -2.34 11.08 9.16
N ALA A 386 -1.97 11.49 7.95
CA ALA A 386 -2.85 11.53 6.78
C ALA A 386 -3.15 10.13 6.26
#